data_AF-A0A661CEW2-F1
#
_entry.id   AF-A0A661CEW2-F1
#
_cell.length_a   1.000
_cell.length_b   1.000
_cell.length_c   1.000
_cell.angle_alpha   90.00
_cell.angle_beta   90.00
_cell.angle_gamma   90.00
#
_symmetry.space_group_name_H-M   'P 1'
#
loop_
_entity.id
_entity.type
_entity.pdbx_description
1 polymer ?
#
loop_
_entity_poly.entity_id
_entity_poly.type
_entity_poly.pdbx_seq_one_letter_code
_entity_poly.pdbx_strand_id
1 'polypeptide(L)'
;MDSFFILIEDESWTPAKMNLGLLSNKYLGKRMSMTTPSQYPGLDPEPIKWFKEMPSSTASAADANEETGHVALLAQADLLLLLAQMFAPPSDDLRFLLGIEVLDIQELLSHSGLPEQKTLSETYQQIRQQAQATGLAIWTEEYNRLFEASVACPINESGFIRRDKGVLLADIAGFYRAFGFELSEDAGEKADHLVGELEFFAMLLVMLARAQDQETTRTTHDALSSFSFEHLGEWLPTFCERLTETTQLPIYQHQAQLLLSAWMGVVTVNKLPMHEGTVENLPEDDGTPYECDMADRQ
;
A
#
# COMPACT_ATOMS: atom_id res chain seq x y z
N MET A 1 -1.13 -18.09 17.68
CA MET A 1 -2.38 -17.93 16.92
C MET A 1 -2.87 -16.49 17.04
N ASP A 2 -1.94 -15.52 17.17
CA ASP A 2 -2.23 -14.09 17.39
C ASP A 2 -1.11 -13.26 16.74
N SER A 3 -1.06 -13.17 15.41
CA SER A 3 -0.13 -12.28 14.68
C SER A 3 -0.62 -11.97 13.26
N PHE A 4 -1.93 -11.87 13.04
CA PHE A 4 -2.46 -11.94 11.67
C PHE A 4 -2.65 -10.63 10.92
N PHE A 5 -2.45 -9.49 11.57
CA PHE A 5 -2.62 -8.21 10.89
C PHE A 5 -1.63 -7.18 11.39
N ILE A 6 -1.05 -6.44 10.45
CA ILE A 6 -0.11 -5.36 10.74
C ILE A 6 -0.80 -4.28 11.59
N LEU A 7 -2.11 -4.13 11.41
CA LEU A 7 -2.91 -3.03 11.96
C LEU A 7 -3.90 -3.42 13.08
N ILE A 8 -4.10 -4.71 13.43
CA ILE A 8 -5.13 -5.10 14.42
C ILE A 8 -4.72 -4.90 15.88
N GLU A 9 -3.43 -4.71 16.20
CA GLU A 9 -2.97 -4.76 17.60
C GLU A 9 -2.78 -3.40 18.31
N ASP A 10 -3.07 -2.25 17.70
CA ASP A 10 -2.85 -0.93 18.33
C ASP A 10 -4.17 -0.23 18.73
N GLU A 11 -4.51 -0.28 20.02
CA GLU A 11 -5.68 0.39 20.64
C GLU A 11 -5.52 1.93 20.74
N SER A 12 -4.38 2.51 20.31
CA SER A 12 -4.09 3.95 20.45
C SER A 12 -4.18 4.77 19.15
N TRP A 13 -4.86 4.21 18.14
CA TRP A 13 -4.98 4.72 16.77
C TRP A 13 -5.56 6.13 16.66
N THR A 14 -4.87 6.98 15.89
CA THR A 14 -5.37 8.25 15.34
C THR A 14 -4.75 8.46 13.96
N PRO A 15 -5.42 9.12 12.99
CA PRO A 15 -4.86 9.39 11.66
C PRO A 15 -3.46 10.03 11.71
N ALA A 16 -3.26 11.00 12.61
CA ALA A 16 -1.98 11.70 12.82
C ALA A 16 -0.84 10.86 13.43
N LYS A 17 -1.09 9.60 13.84
CA LYS A 17 -0.08 8.70 14.42
C LYS A 17 0.38 7.60 13.47
N MET A 18 -0.21 7.52 12.27
CA MET A 18 0.20 6.52 11.28
C MET A 18 1.49 6.99 10.60
N ASN A 19 2.61 6.89 11.32
CA ASN A 19 3.92 6.99 10.73
C ASN A 19 4.26 5.63 10.11
N LEU A 20 3.96 5.46 8.83
CA LEU A 20 4.16 4.21 8.09
C LEU A 20 5.64 3.78 8.02
N GLY A 21 6.58 4.69 8.31
CA GLY A 21 7.98 4.35 8.56
C GLY A 21 8.19 3.37 9.73
N LEU A 22 7.20 3.19 10.62
CA LEU A 22 7.23 2.18 11.69
C LEU A 22 6.82 0.77 11.22
N LEU A 23 6.09 0.63 10.11
CA LEU A 23 5.79 -0.70 9.56
C LEU A 23 7.05 -1.35 8.98
N SER A 24 7.91 -0.55 8.34
CA SER A 24 9.26 -0.94 7.93
C SER A 24 10.11 -1.41 9.13
N ASN A 25 10.03 -0.72 10.28
CA ASN A 25 10.75 -1.09 11.51
C ASN A 25 10.21 -2.32 12.24
N LYS A 26 8.94 -2.72 12.03
CA LYS A 26 8.35 -3.92 12.66
C LYS A 26 8.92 -5.20 12.04
N TYR A 27 9.33 -5.15 10.77
CA TYR A 27 9.97 -6.27 10.06
C TYR A 27 11.51 -6.20 10.07
N LEU A 28 12.09 -5.00 10.27
CA LEU A 28 13.55 -4.78 10.35
C LEU A 28 14.00 -4.58 11.81
N GLY A 29 14.21 -5.72 12.48
CA GLY A 29 14.33 -5.79 13.94
C GLY A 29 15.28 -4.80 14.62
N LYS A 30 14.80 -4.18 15.71
CA LYS A 30 15.65 -3.60 16.75
C LYS A 30 15.86 -4.61 17.87
N ARG A 31 17.06 -5.18 17.88
CA ARG A 31 17.65 -5.92 18.99
C ARG A 31 17.81 -4.96 20.18
N MET A 32 16.94 -5.03 21.19
CA MET A 32 17.18 -4.37 22.48
C MET A 32 17.44 -5.41 23.58
N SER A 33 18.68 -5.37 24.04
CA SER A 33 19.22 -6.09 25.19
C SER A 33 18.41 -5.81 26.45
N MET A 34 18.02 -6.88 27.16
CA MET A 34 17.52 -6.80 28.51
C MET A 34 18.59 -6.28 29.47
N THR A 35 18.30 -5.19 30.17
CA THR A 35 18.91 -4.87 31.47
C THR A 35 17.90 -4.09 32.30
N THR A 36 17.35 -4.74 33.32
CA THR A 36 16.69 -4.06 34.45
C THR A 36 17.77 -3.50 35.38
N PRO A 37 17.50 -2.37 36.06
CA PRO A 37 17.10 -2.52 37.46
C PRO A 37 15.96 -1.61 37.92
N SER A 38 15.17 -2.20 38.82
CA SER A 38 14.16 -1.64 39.72
C SER A 38 14.61 -0.37 40.47
N GLN A 39 13.69 0.58 40.69
CA GLN A 39 13.43 1.23 41.99
C GLN A 39 12.36 2.34 41.86
N TYR A 40 11.14 2.12 42.37
CA TYR A 40 10.35 3.11 43.11
C TYR A 40 9.31 2.39 43.99
N PRO A 41 9.12 2.80 45.26
CA PRO A 41 8.29 2.07 46.21
C PRO A 41 6.84 2.59 46.24
N GLY A 42 5.91 1.64 46.37
CA GLY A 42 4.70 1.76 47.19
C GLY A 42 3.61 2.72 46.72
N LEU A 43 2.68 2.22 45.92
CA LEU A 43 1.25 2.54 45.93
C LEU A 43 0.54 1.35 45.27
N ASP A 44 -0.15 0.52 46.03
CA ASP A 44 -1.02 -0.53 45.48
C ASP A 44 -2.23 0.15 44.84
N PRO A 45 -2.42 0.13 43.51
CA PRO A 45 -3.64 0.65 42.91
C PRO A 45 -4.69 -0.46 42.90
N GLU A 46 -5.74 -0.30 43.70
CA GLU A 46 -6.95 -1.09 43.50
C GLU A 46 -7.45 -0.89 42.06
N PRO A 47 -7.89 -1.96 41.36
CA PRO A 47 -8.38 -1.84 40.00
C PRO A 47 -9.61 -0.93 40.00
N ILE A 48 -9.47 0.21 39.34
CA ILE A 48 -10.59 1.09 39.05
C ILE A 48 -11.59 0.27 38.23
N LYS A 49 -12.80 0.09 38.78
CA LYS A 49 -13.86 -0.69 38.16
C LYS A 49 -14.50 0.12 37.04
N TRP A 50 -14.01 -0.02 35.82
CA TRP A 50 -14.61 0.59 34.62
C TRP A 50 -15.81 -0.16 34.04
N PHE A 51 -16.16 -1.33 34.56
CA PHE A 51 -17.23 -2.14 33.98
C PHE A 51 -18.46 -2.19 34.89
N LYS A 52 -19.58 -1.65 34.39
CA LYS A 52 -20.86 -2.33 34.60
C LYS A 52 -20.82 -3.56 33.71
N GLU A 53 -21.13 -4.73 34.27
CA GLU A 53 -21.23 -5.99 33.53
C GLU A 53 -21.96 -5.76 32.20
N MET A 54 -21.28 -6.03 31.09
CA MET A 54 -21.95 -6.04 29.79
C MET A 54 -22.97 -7.18 29.81
N PRO A 55 -24.23 -6.96 29.39
CA PRO A 55 -25.10 -8.08 29.11
C PRO A 55 -24.44 -8.91 28.00
N SER A 56 -24.35 -10.22 28.22
CA SER A 56 -23.91 -11.18 27.22
C SER A 56 -24.74 -10.98 25.94
N SER A 57 -24.16 -10.31 24.95
CA SER A 57 -24.80 -10.07 23.66
C SER A 57 -24.67 -11.34 22.82
N THR A 58 -25.80 -11.95 22.49
CA THR A 58 -25.88 -12.89 21.39
C THR A 58 -25.76 -12.10 20.10
N ALA A 59 -24.58 -12.08 19.48
CA ALA A 59 -24.33 -11.41 18.19
C ALA A 59 -25.37 -11.85 17.15
N SER A 60 -26.01 -10.89 16.49
CA SER A 60 -26.96 -11.16 15.41
C SER A 60 -26.22 -11.45 14.09
N ALA A 61 -26.91 -12.04 13.11
CA ALA A 61 -26.33 -12.27 11.78
C ALA A 61 -25.92 -10.98 11.06
N ALA A 62 -26.50 -9.83 11.44
CA ALA A 62 -26.10 -8.52 10.92
C ALA A 62 -24.76 -8.08 11.51
N ASP A 63 -24.59 -8.24 12.83
CA ASP A 63 -23.33 -7.90 13.53
C ASP A 63 -22.16 -8.77 13.03
N ALA A 64 -22.42 -10.06 12.79
CA ALA A 64 -21.41 -10.98 12.25
C ALA A 64 -21.01 -10.64 10.79
N ASN A 65 -21.95 -10.13 9.98
CA ASN A 65 -21.68 -9.74 8.59
C ASN A 65 -20.91 -8.41 8.52
N GLU A 66 -21.19 -7.50 9.45
CA GLU A 66 -20.46 -6.24 9.62
C GLU A 66 -19.03 -6.48 10.14
N GLU A 67 -18.86 -7.33 11.14
CA GLU A 67 -17.55 -7.78 11.64
C GLU A 67 -16.72 -8.45 10.54
N THR A 68 -17.34 -9.32 9.73
CA THR A 68 -16.68 -9.93 8.57
C THR A 68 -16.26 -8.87 7.54
N GLY A 69 -17.08 -7.84 7.33
CA GLY A 69 -16.75 -6.70 6.46
C GLY A 69 -15.54 -5.89 6.95
N HIS A 70 -15.45 -5.62 8.26
CA HIS A 70 -14.32 -4.92 8.85
C HIS A 70 -13.01 -5.71 8.71
N VAL A 71 -13.05 -7.01 8.97
CA VAL A 71 -11.89 -7.90 8.79
C VAL A 71 -11.45 -7.93 7.33
N ALA A 72 -12.39 -7.96 6.37
CA ALA A 72 -12.06 -7.93 4.96
C ALA A 72 -11.36 -6.64 4.52
N LEU A 73 -11.84 -5.49 4.96
CA LEU A 73 -11.20 -4.20 4.68
C LEU A 73 -9.77 -4.11 5.24
N LEU A 74 -9.54 -4.63 6.44
CA LEU A 74 -8.19 -4.67 7.05
C LEU A 74 -7.26 -5.63 6.30
N ALA A 75 -7.75 -6.80 5.89
CA ALA A 75 -6.97 -7.75 5.08
C ALA A 75 -6.60 -7.16 3.70
N GLN A 76 -7.51 -6.40 3.08
CA GLN A 76 -7.23 -5.69 1.84
C GLN A 76 -6.19 -4.59 2.04
N ALA A 77 -6.28 -3.82 3.13
CA ALA A 77 -5.28 -2.81 3.47
C ALA A 77 -3.88 -3.42 3.66
N ASP A 78 -3.77 -4.51 4.42
CA ASP A 78 -2.50 -5.21 4.64
C ASP A 78 -1.93 -5.77 3.33
N LEU A 79 -2.77 -6.27 2.41
CA LEU A 79 -2.34 -6.70 1.08
C LEU A 79 -1.78 -5.53 0.25
N LEU A 80 -2.44 -4.37 0.26
CA LEU A 80 -1.95 -3.18 -0.46
C LEU A 80 -0.66 -2.64 0.13
N LEU A 81 -0.48 -2.68 1.46
CA LEU A 81 0.78 -2.31 2.12
C LEU A 81 1.92 -3.27 1.81
N LEU A 82 1.63 -4.57 1.70
CA LEU A 82 2.58 -5.56 1.22
C LEU A 82 2.98 -5.28 -0.23
N LEU A 83 2.02 -4.94 -1.09
CA LEU A 83 2.27 -4.55 -2.48
C LEU A 83 3.14 -3.30 -2.58
N ALA A 84 2.80 -2.25 -1.83
CA ALA A 84 3.59 -1.01 -1.77
C ALA A 84 5.06 -1.28 -1.42
N GLN A 85 5.32 -2.12 -0.41
CA GLN A 85 6.68 -2.51 -0.03
C GLN A 85 7.44 -3.27 -1.13
N MET A 86 6.76 -4.07 -1.96
CA MET A 86 7.40 -4.80 -3.06
C MET A 86 7.88 -3.90 -4.20
N PHE A 87 7.40 -2.66 -4.28
CA PHE A 87 7.81 -1.63 -5.25
C PHE A 87 8.86 -0.66 -4.70
N ALA A 88 9.32 -0.84 -3.46
CA ALA A 88 10.47 -0.11 -2.92
C ALA A 88 11.78 -0.53 -3.63
N PRO A 89 12.84 0.31 -3.58
CA PRO A 89 14.14 -0.05 -4.14
C PRO A 89 14.64 -1.42 -3.63
N PRO A 90 15.17 -2.29 -4.53
CA PRO A 90 15.69 -3.58 -4.14
C PRO A 90 16.78 -3.46 -3.08
N SER A 91 16.64 -4.25 -2.03
CA SER A 91 17.55 -4.27 -0.89
C SER A 91 17.63 -5.67 -0.29
N ASP A 92 18.67 -5.95 0.48
CA ASP A 92 18.74 -7.19 1.27
C ASP A 92 17.57 -7.29 2.27
N ASP A 93 17.10 -6.15 2.76
CA ASP A 93 15.95 -6.04 3.66
C ASP A 93 14.64 -6.48 2.99
N LEU A 94 14.35 -5.98 1.78
CA LEU A 94 13.19 -6.43 1.00
C LEU A 94 13.32 -7.92 0.63
N ARG A 95 14.51 -8.35 0.25
CA ARG A 95 14.77 -9.76 -0.08
C ARG A 95 14.58 -10.67 1.13
N PHE A 96 14.96 -10.22 2.32
CA PHE A 96 14.74 -10.91 3.57
C PHE A 96 13.25 -10.98 3.91
N LEU A 97 12.53 -9.85 3.81
CA LEU A 97 11.08 -9.79 4.00
C LEU A 97 10.34 -10.80 3.11
N LEU A 98 10.68 -10.87 1.81
CA LEU A 98 10.09 -11.84 0.88
C LEU A 98 10.59 -13.28 1.11
N GLY A 99 11.75 -13.45 1.74
CA GLY A 99 12.32 -14.75 2.09
C GLY A 99 11.62 -15.39 3.29
N ILE A 100 11.16 -14.60 4.26
CA ILE A 100 10.46 -15.12 5.42
C ILE A 100 8.98 -15.33 5.10
N GLU A 101 8.45 -16.49 5.47
CA GLU A 101 7.01 -16.74 5.45
C GLU A 101 6.36 -16.16 6.72
N VAL A 102 6.47 -14.84 6.94
CA VAL A 102 5.89 -14.19 8.15
C VAL A 102 4.38 -14.08 7.99
N LEU A 103 3.93 -13.72 6.80
CA LEU A 103 2.52 -13.56 6.46
C LEU A 103 2.07 -14.84 5.76
N ASP A 104 1.10 -15.53 6.36
CA ASP A 104 0.35 -16.53 5.62
C ASP A 104 -0.54 -15.79 4.61
N ILE A 105 -0.01 -15.64 3.38
CA ILE A 105 -0.71 -14.96 2.29
C ILE A 105 -2.05 -15.65 2.00
N GLN A 106 -2.19 -16.94 2.25
CA GLN A 106 -3.44 -17.65 2.01
C GLN A 106 -4.47 -17.26 3.08
N GLU A 107 -4.06 -17.16 4.34
CA GLU A 107 -4.92 -16.66 5.41
C GLU A 107 -5.34 -15.21 5.17
N LEU A 108 -4.39 -14.32 4.84
CA LEU A 108 -4.68 -12.93 4.49
C LEU A 108 -5.69 -12.83 3.35
N LEU A 109 -5.48 -13.58 2.26
CA LEU A 109 -6.37 -13.59 1.10
C LEU A 109 -7.74 -14.19 1.46
N SER A 110 -7.81 -15.18 2.33
CA SER A 110 -9.07 -15.77 2.78
C SER A 110 -9.95 -14.76 3.54
N HIS A 111 -9.32 -13.84 4.27
CA HIS A 111 -10.00 -12.77 4.97
C HIS A 111 -10.36 -11.58 4.07
N SER A 112 -9.60 -11.33 3.00
CA SER A 112 -9.77 -10.16 2.12
C SER A 112 -11.10 -10.10 1.35
N GLY A 113 -11.80 -11.24 1.20
CA GLY A 113 -13.01 -11.34 0.36
C GLY A 113 -12.74 -11.20 -1.15
N LEU A 114 -11.47 -11.11 -1.57
CA LEU A 114 -11.09 -10.98 -2.97
C LEU A 114 -11.37 -12.26 -3.77
N PRO A 115 -11.71 -12.15 -5.07
CA PRO A 115 -11.80 -13.31 -5.96
C PRO A 115 -10.41 -13.87 -6.27
N GLU A 116 -10.37 -15.07 -6.86
CA GLU A 116 -9.12 -15.68 -7.38
C GLU A 116 -7.95 -15.78 -6.38
N GLN A 117 -8.25 -15.95 -5.08
CA GLN A 117 -7.28 -16.02 -3.98
C GLN A 117 -6.15 -17.02 -4.25
N LYS A 118 -6.46 -18.17 -4.87
CA LYS A 118 -5.46 -19.17 -5.25
C LYS A 118 -4.44 -18.59 -6.24
N THR A 119 -4.90 -17.93 -7.29
CA THR A 119 -4.04 -17.29 -8.30
C THR A 119 -3.20 -16.19 -7.66
N LEU A 120 -3.79 -15.33 -6.82
CA LEU A 120 -3.07 -14.29 -6.09
C LEU A 120 -1.95 -14.87 -5.21
N SER A 121 -2.26 -15.92 -4.45
CA SER A 121 -1.28 -16.62 -3.63
C SER A 121 -0.17 -17.26 -4.46
N GLU A 122 -0.50 -17.91 -5.58
CA GLU A 122 0.50 -18.53 -6.46
C GLU A 122 1.44 -17.48 -7.07
N THR A 123 0.91 -16.35 -7.54
CA THR A 123 1.70 -15.24 -8.07
C THR A 123 2.61 -14.64 -7.00
N TYR A 124 2.13 -14.45 -5.76
CA TYR A 124 2.99 -14.00 -4.66
C TYR A 124 4.14 -14.98 -4.38
N GLN A 125 3.88 -16.29 -4.41
CA GLN A 125 4.94 -17.29 -4.24
C GLN A 125 5.97 -17.24 -5.39
N GLN A 126 5.57 -16.92 -6.63
CA GLN A 126 6.51 -16.69 -7.72
C GLN A 126 7.38 -15.46 -7.45
N ILE A 127 6.83 -14.35 -6.96
CA ILE A 127 7.60 -13.16 -6.58
C ILE A 127 8.66 -13.52 -5.54
N ARG A 128 8.27 -14.26 -4.48
CA ARG A 128 9.21 -14.72 -3.44
C ARG A 128 10.34 -15.56 -4.03
N GLN A 129 10.02 -16.52 -4.89
CA GLN A 129 11.03 -17.36 -5.55
C GLN A 129 11.99 -16.53 -6.40
N GLN A 130 11.48 -15.58 -7.17
CA GLN A 130 12.31 -14.69 -8.00
C GLN A 130 13.18 -13.76 -7.14
N ALA A 131 12.69 -13.26 -6.01
CA ALA A 131 13.47 -12.44 -5.09
C ALA A 131 14.66 -13.22 -4.49
N GLN A 132 14.51 -14.53 -4.29
CA GLN A 132 15.61 -15.38 -3.84
C GLN A 132 16.57 -15.78 -4.98
N ALA A 133 16.06 -15.96 -6.19
CA ALA A 133 16.85 -16.41 -7.33
C ALA A 133 17.63 -15.28 -8.04
N THR A 134 17.11 -14.05 -8.01
CA THR A 134 17.68 -12.91 -8.72
C THR A 134 18.82 -12.29 -7.91
N GLY A 135 19.97 -12.05 -8.54
CA GLY A 135 21.07 -11.33 -7.91
C GLY A 135 20.71 -9.87 -7.63
N LEU A 136 21.01 -9.37 -6.43
CA LEU A 136 20.62 -8.02 -6.00
C LEU A 136 21.11 -6.92 -6.96
N ALA A 137 22.32 -7.04 -7.50
CA ALA A 137 22.85 -6.09 -8.49
C ALA A 137 22.01 -6.05 -9.77
N ILE A 138 21.59 -7.20 -10.30
CA ILE A 138 20.75 -7.30 -11.50
C ILE A 138 19.36 -6.71 -11.22
N TRP A 139 18.80 -7.01 -10.05
CA TRP A 139 17.50 -6.48 -9.64
C TRP A 139 17.55 -4.94 -9.49
N THR A 140 18.61 -4.42 -8.87
CA THR A 140 18.82 -2.97 -8.71
C THR A 140 19.02 -2.26 -10.05
N GLU A 141 19.79 -2.85 -10.97
CA GLU A 141 19.98 -2.32 -12.32
C GLU A 141 18.65 -2.21 -13.06
N GLU A 142 17.82 -3.26 -13.00
CA GLU A 142 16.50 -3.24 -13.63
C GLU A 142 15.55 -2.25 -12.96
N TYR A 143 15.57 -2.12 -11.62
CA TYR A 143 14.81 -1.09 -10.90
C TYR A 143 15.14 0.30 -11.42
N ASN A 144 16.43 0.62 -11.48
CA ASN A 144 16.91 1.93 -11.94
C ASN A 144 16.53 2.19 -13.40
N ARG A 145 16.61 1.16 -14.26
CA ARG A 145 16.22 1.27 -15.67
C ARG A 145 14.72 1.54 -15.84
N LEU A 146 13.90 0.85 -15.05
CA LEU A 146 12.44 0.98 -15.10
C LEU A 146 12.00 2.33 -14.52
N PHE A 147 12.40 2.67 -13.30
CA PHE A 147 11.73 3.71 -12.51
C PHE A 147 12.52 5.02 -12.34
N GLU A 148 13.85 5.01 -12.45
CA GLU A 148 14.69 6.16 -12.06
C GLU A 148 15.42 6.84 -13.23
N ALA A 149 16.38 6.16 -13.85
CA ALA A 149 17.38 6.80 -14.72
C ALA A 149 16.92 6.95 -16.18
N SER A 150 16.46 5.85 -16.79
CA SER A 150 15.94 5.84 -18.16
C SER A 150 14.40 5.90 -18.21
N VAL A 151 13.76 5.86 -17.03
CA VAL A 151 12.31 5.83 -16.78
C VAL A 151 11.55 5.06 -17.87
N ALA A 152 11.98 3.82 -18.13
CA ALA A 152 11.37 2.99 -19.16
C ALA A 152 9.89 2.69 -18.82
N CYS A 153 9.54 2.68 -17.53
CA CYS A 153 8.18 2.65 -17.01
C CYS A 153 8.10 3.59 -15.80
N PRO A 154 7.57 4.82 -15.91
CA PRO A 154 7.44 5.72 -14.76
C PRO A 154 6.68 5.06 -13.61
N ILE A 155 7.04 5.35 -12.36
CA ILE A 155 6.33 4.88 -11.16
C ILE A 155 5.45 5.97 -10.52
N ASN A 156 5.35 7.12 -11.18
CA ASN A 156 4.54 8.25 -10.76
C ASN A 156 3.32 8.44 -11.69
N GLU A 157 2.17 8.82 -11.14
CA GLU A 157 0.94 9.12 -11.90
C GLU A 157 1.19 10.15 -13.01
N SER A 158 1.98 11.19 -12.73
CA SER A 158 2.31 12.22 -13.72
C SER A 158 3.10 11.71 -14.93
N GLY A 159 3.62 10.48 -14.89
CA GLY A 159 4.23 9.81 -16.04
C GLY A 159 3.21 9.21 -17.03
N PHE A 160 1.95 9.08 -16.64
CA PHE A 160 0.88 8.49 -17.44
C PHE A 160 -0.20 9.49 -17.84
N ILE A 161 -0.41 10.52 -17.02
CA ILE A 161 -1.52 11.47 -17.22
C ILE A 161 -1.05 12.79 -17.82
N ARG A 162 -1.79 13.28 -18.83
CA ARG A 162 -1.55 14.57 -19.49
C ARG A 162 -2.27 15.75 -18.81
N ARG A 163 -2.13 15.86 -17.49
CA ARG A 163 -2.66 16.99 -16.70
C ARG A 163 -1.53 17.95 -16.34
N ASP A 164 -1.90 19.16 -15.92
CA ASP A 164 -0.93 20.05 -15.29
C ASP A 164 -0.39 19.39 -14.02
N LYS A 165 0.92 19.14 -14.00
CA LYS A 165 1.59 18.41 -12.92
C LYS A 165 1.43 19.11 -11.56
N GLY A 166 1.40 20.45 -11.54
CA GLY A 166 1.21 21.22 -10.32
C GLY A 166 -0.19 21.04 -9.75
N VAL A 167 -1.21 21.07 -10.61
CA VAL A 167 -2.61 20.81 -10.23
C VAL A 167 -2.78 19.38 -9.72
N LEU A 168 -2.24 18.39 -10.44
CA LEU A 168 -2.31 16.98 -10.05
C LEU A 168 -1.70 16.74 -8.66
N LEU A 169 -0.47 17.20 -8.44
CA LEU A 169 0.21 17.04 -7.16
C LEU A 169 -0.51 17.78 -6.01
N ALA A 170 -1.09 18.95 -6.30
CA ALA A 170 -1.84 19.72 -5.31
C ALA A 170 -3.15 19.01 -4.90
N ASP A 171 -3.77 18.31 -5.83
CA ASP A 171 -5.00 17.54 -5.63
C ASP A 171 -4.76 16.32 -4.73
N ILE A 172 -3.77 15.48 -5.07
CA ILE A 172 -3.34 14.34 -4.25
C ILE A 172 -2.92 14.81 -2.84
N ALA A 173 -2.11 15.87 -2.77
CA ALA A 173 -1.73 16.44 -1.48
C ALA A 173 -2.94 17.01 -0.71
N GLY A 174 -4.01 17.40 -1.40
CA GLY A 174 -5.30 17.79 -0.82
C GLY A 174 -5.97 16.62 -0.10
N PHE A 175 -6.06 15.46 -0.75
CA PHE A 175 -6.51 14.21 -0.12
C PHE A 175 -5.68 13.88 1.11
N TYR A 176 -4.34 13.88 0.98
CA TYR A 176 -3.46 13.54 2.09
C TYR A 176 -3.68 14.43 3.30
N ARG A 177 -3.72 15.76 3.09
CA ARG A 177 -4.00 16.72 4.18
C ARG A 177 -5.39 16.56 4.79
N ALA A 178 -6.41 16.26 3.99
CA ALA A 178 -7.79 16.12 4.48
C ALA A 178 -7.95 14.94 5.45
N PHE A 179 -7.16 13.89 5.27
CA PHE A 179 -7.18 12.68 6.08
C PHE A 179 -6.01 12.56 7.06
N GLY A 180 -5.12 13.56 7.12
CA GLY A 180 -3.97 13.58 8.02
C GLY A 180 -2.89 12.57 7.65
N PHE A 181 -2.76 12.23 6.36
CA PHE A 181 -1.70 11.39 5.83
C PHE A 181 -0.45 12.22 5.54
N GLU A 182 0.70 11.73 6.00
CA GLU A 182 2.01 12.36 5.78
C GLU A 182 2.91 11.36 5.05
N LEU A 183 3.50 11.81 3.94
CA LEU A 183 4.52 11.04 3.25
C LEU A 183 5.80 11.03 4.08
N SER A 184 6.55 9.93 4.00
CA SER A 184 7.88 9.87 4.59
C SER A 184 8.79 10.94 3.97
N GLU A 185 9.29 11.87 4.78
CA GLU A 185 10.24 12.90 4.33
C GLU A 185 11.57 12.31 3.83
N ASP A 186 11.93 11.11 4.32
CA ASP A 186 13.20 10.45 4.03
C ASP A 186 13.32 9.96 2.58
N ALA A 187 12.20 9.75 1.89
CA ALA A 187 12.19 9.17 0.55
C ALA A 187 12.34 10.24 -0.57
N GLY A 188 12.10 11.52 -0.27
CA GLY A 188 12.05 12.58 -1.30
C GLY A 188 11.02 12.31 -2.41
N GLU A 189 10.13 11.34 -2.19
CA GLU A 189 9.15 10.87 -3.15
C GLU A 189 8.06 11.92 -3.34
N LYS A 190 7.65 12.11 -4.59
CA LYS A 190 6.54 13.00 -4.92
C LYS A 190 5.23 12.39 -4.44
N ALA A 191 4.24 13.25 -4.18
CA ALA A 191 2.92 12.81 -3.72
C ALA A 191 2.22 11.83 -4.67
N ASP A 192 2.58 11.84 -5.96
CA ASP A 192 2.01 10.98 -6.99
C ASP A 192 2.79 9.67 -7.20
N HIS A 193 3.60 9.25 -6.23
CA HIS A 193 4.36 7.99 -6.31
C HIS A 193 3.45 6.80 -5.95
N LEU A 194 3.54 5.70 -6.72
CA LEU A 194 2.72 4.49 -6.52
C LEU A 194 2.65 4.04 -5.06
N VAL A 195 3.79 4.00 -4.39
CA VAL A 195 3.90 3.52 -3.00
C VAL A 195 3.04 4.39 -2.08
N GLY A 196 3.19 5.72 -2.16
CA GLY A 196 2.43 6.67 -1.34
C GLY A 196 0.92 6.62 -1.62
N GLU A 197 0.52 6.50 -2.89
CA GLU A 197 -0.90 6.37 -3.25
C GLU A 197 -1.52 5.07 -2.72
N LEU A 198 -0.81 3.93 -2.81
CA LEU A 198 -1.28 2.65 -2.25
C LEU A 198 -1.37 2.68 -0.72
N GLU A 199 -0.38 3.28 -0.06
CA GLU A 199 -0.35 3.47 1.39
C GLU A 199 -1.51 4.33 1.89
N PHE A 200 -1.78 5.44 1.19
CA PHE A 200 -2.92 6.30 1.48
C PHE A 200 -4.25 5.53 1.30
N PHE A 201 -4.38 4.78 0.21
CA PHE A 201 -5.58 4.00 -0.05
C PHE A 201 -5.81 2.91 1.01
N ALA A 202 -4.74 2.23 1.44
CA ALA A 202 -4.79 1.27 2.54
C ALA A 202 -5.23 1.93 3.86
N MET A 203 -4.75 3.14 4.16
CA MET A 203 -5.20 3.91 5.33
C MET A 203 -6.71 4.21 5.25
N LEU A 204 -7.24 4.58 4.08
CA LEU A 204 -8.68 4.81 3.91
C LEU A 204 -9.50 3.53 4.14
N LEU A 205 -9.04 2.37 3.69
CA LEU A 205 -9.69 1.08 3.99
C LEU A 205 -9.73 0.80 5.50
N VAL A 206 -8.66 1.12 6.22
CA VAL A 206 -8.58 0.97 7.69
C VAL A 206 -9.52 1.94 8.39
N MET A 207 -9.60 3.19 7.92
CA MET A 207 -10.55 4.18 8.43
C MET A 207 -11.99 3.71 8.22
N LEU A 208 -12.29 3.12 7.06
CA LEU A 208 -13.63 2.59 6.77
C LEU A 208 -13.96 1.41 7.68
N ALA A 209 -13.02 0.50 7.90
CA ALA A 209 -13.18 -0.65 8.81
C ALA A 209 -13.40 -0.23 10.27
N ARG A 210 -12.94 0.97 10.65
CA ARG A 210 -13.01 1.51 12.02
C ARG A 210 -14.08 2.57 12.21
N ALA A 211 -14.81 2.92 11.16
CA ALA A 211 -15.86 3.93 11.23
C ALA A 211 -16.95 3.48 12.22
N GLN A 212 -17.27 4.33 13.20
CA GLN A 212 -18.27 4.03 14.24
C GLN A 212 -19.62 4.72 13.97
N ASP A 213 -19.66 5.60 12.97
CA ASP A 213 -20.82 6.41 12.63
C ASP A 213 -20.95 6.57 11.10
N GLN A 214 -22.18 6.82 10.66
CA GLN A 214 -22.52 6.89 9.24
C GLN A 214 -21.84 8.04 8.49
N GLU A 215 -21.50 9.14 9.18
CA GLU A 215 -20.84 10.29 8.56
C GLU A 215 -19.39 9.92 8.23
N THR A 216 -18.66 9.34 9.19
CA THR A 216 -17.31 8.82 8.97
C THR A 216 -17.27 7.73 7.90
N THR A 217 -18.21 6.78 7.93
CA THR A 217 -18.34 5.74 6.89
C THR A 217 -18.52 6.37 5.51
N ARG A 218 -19.46 7.30 5.37
CA ARG A 218 -19.76 7.96 4.10
C ARG A 218 -18.57 8.78 3.59
N THR A 219 -18.00 9.65 4.42
CA THR A 219 -16.85 10.49 4.01
C THR A 219 -15.66 9.65 3.58
N THR A 220 -15.38 8.55 4.30
CA THR A 220 -14.26 7.66 3.95
C THR A 220 -14.54 6.90 2.66
N HIS A 221 -15.77 6.40 2.46
CA HIS A 221 -16.16 5.72 1.22
C HIS A 221 -16.17 6.67 0.01
N ASP A 222 -16.64 7.91 0.19
CA ASP A 222 -16.62 8.94 -0.85
C ASP A 222 -15.16 9.26 -1.26
N ALA A 223 -14.25 9.35 -0.30
CA ALA A 223 -12.82 9.51 -0.58
C ALA A 223 -12.18 8.30 -1.27
N LEU A 224 -12.49 7.06 -0.84
CA LEU A 224 -12.07 5.85 -1.54
C LEU A 224 -12.55 5.86 -2.99
N SER A 225 -13.81 6.28 -3.22
CA SER A 225 -14.42 6.31 -4.54
C SER A 225 -13.78 7.35 -5.45
N SER A 226 -13.59 8.58 -4.96
CA SER A 226 -12.91 9.63 -5.74
C SER A 226 -11.46 9.26 -6.00
N PHE A 227 -10.71 8.82 -4.99
CA PHE A 227 -9.29 8.50 -5.16
C PHE A 227 -9.06 7.29 -6.05
N SER A 228 -9.93 6.25 -5.96
CA SER A 228 -9.83 5.11 -6.87
C SER A 228 -10.16 5.49 -8.31
N PHE A 229 -11.04 6.46 -8.55
CA PHE A 229 -11.43 6.86 -9.91
C PHE A 229 -10.47 7.88 -10.53
N GLU A 230 -10.14 8.93 -9.79
CA GLU A 230 -9.44 10.11 -10.31
C GLU A 230 -7.92 9.98 -10.26
N HIS A 231 -7.39 9.03 -9.47
CA HIS A 231 -5.97 8.73 -9.34
C HIS A 231 -5.66 7.27 -9.71
N LEU A 232 -5.47 6.38 -8.73
CA LEU A 232 -5.00 5.01 -8.96
C LEU A 232 -5.73 4.27 -10.09
N GLY A 233 -7.05 4.39 -10.22
CA GLY A 233 -7.78 3.71 -11.29
C GLY A 233 -7.59 4.29 -12.70
N GLU A 234 -7.10 5.53 -12.83
CA GLU A 234 -6.82 6.16 -14.11
C GLU A 234 -5.49 5.68 -14.72
N TRP A 235 -4.47 5.44 -13.89
CA TRP A 235 -3.12 5.18 -14.38
C TRP A 235 -2.56 3.79 -14.02
N LEU A 236 -2.95 3.20 -12.89
CA LEU A 236 -2.38 1.94 -12.40
C LEU A 236 -2.55 0.76 -13.38
N PRO A 237 -3.69 0.58 -14.07
CA PRO A 237 -3.81 -0.47 -15.08
C PRO A 237 -2.78 -0.34 -16.21
N THR A 238 -2.60 0.87 -16.74
CA THR A 238 -1.61 1.18 -17.80
C THR A 238 -0.18 1.05 -17.29
N PHE A 239 0.09 1.42 -16.04
CA PHE A 239 1.37 1.17 -15.38
C PHE A 239 1.70 -0.32 -15.35
N CYS A 240 0.76 -1.17 -14.91
CA CYS A 240 0.95 -2.61 -14.84
C CYS A 240 1.19 -3.24 -16.22
N GLU A 241 0.47 -2.80 -17.25
CA GLU A 241 0.68 -3.25 -18.63
C GLU A 241 2.07 -2.86 -19.13
N ARG A 242 2.43 -1.57 -19.03
CA ARG A 242 3.76 -1.09 -19.46
C ARG A 242 4.89 -1.77 -18.70
N LEU A 243 4.74 -1.97 -17.39
CA LEU A 243 5.73 -2.68 -16.58
C LEU A 243 5.92 -4.11 -17.08
N THR A 244 4.82 -4.81 -17.38
CA THR A 244 4.85 -6.19 -17.90
C THR A 244 5.55 -6.27 -19.27
N GLU A 245 5.28 -5.32 -20.16
CA GLU A 245 5.86 -5.26 -21.51
C GLU A 245 7.32 -4.82 -21.52
N THR A 246 7.71 -3.95 -20.58
CA THR A 246 9.02 -3.28 -20.60
C THR A 246 10.07 -3.99 -19.77
N THR A 247 9.67 -4.74 -18.73
CA THR A 247 10.61 -5.41 -17.83
C THR A 247 11.31 -6.60 -18.49
N GLN A 248 12.57 -6.82 -18.11
CA GLN A 248 13.37 -7.98 -18.49
C GLN A 248 13.43 -9.02 -17.36
N LEU A 249 12.89 -8.72 -16.17
CA LEU A 249 12.92 -9.61 -15.02
C LEU A 249 11.52 -10.16 -14.68
N PRO A 250 11.39 -11.49 -14.51
CA PRO A 250 10.12 -12.12 -14.16
C PRO A 250 9.51 -11.59 -12.84
N ILE A 251 10.33 -11.15 -11.89
CA ILE A 251 9.82 -10.61 -10.62
C ILE A 251 8.87 -9.42 -10.84
N TYR A 252 9.21 -8.50 -11.74
CA TYR A 252 8.38 -7.32 -12.03
C TYR A 252 7.14 -7.68 -12.86
N GLN A 253 7.21 -8.72 -13.70
CA GLN A 253 6.03 -9.25 -14.40
C GLN A 253 5.02 -9.80 -13.39
N HIS A 254 5.49 -10.56 -12.41
CA HIS A 254 4.63 -11.10 -11.35
C HIS A 254 4.13 -10.00 -10.40
N GLN A 255 4.94 -9.01 -10.06
CA GLN A 255 4.51 -7.85 -9.27
C GLN A 255 3.41 -7.05 -9.98
N ALA A 256 3.57 -6.77 -11.28
CA ALA A 256 2.55 -6.09 -12.08
C ALA A 256 1.23 -6.88 -12.13
N GLN A 257 1.32 -8.20 -12.37
CA GLN A 257 0.17 -9.08 -12.37
C GLN A 257 -0.55 -9.09 -11.01
N LEU A 258 0.21 -9.27 -9.92
CA LEU A 258 -0.36 -9.31 -8.57
C LEU A 258 -1.00 -7.98 -8.19
N LEU A 259 -0.33 -6.86 -8.48
CA LEU A 259 -0.84 -5.52 -8.22
C LEU A 259 -2.16 -5.26 -8.96
N LEU A 260 -2.19 -5.55 -10.27
CA LEU A 260 -3.39 -5.34 -11.08
C LEU A 260 -4.56 -6.21 -10.60
N SER A 261 -4.33 -7.50 -10.37
CA SER A 261 -5.38 -8.42 -9.91
C SER A 261 -5.89 -8.07 -8.52
N ALA A 262 -5.00 -7.71 -7.58
CA ALA A 262 -5.40 -7.28 -6.25
C ALA A 262 -6.20 -5.97 -6.30
N TRP A 263 -5.71 -4.97 -7.05
CA TRP A 263 -6.40 -3.68 -7.22
C TRP A 263 -7.81 -3.86 -7.80
N MET A 264 -7.95 -4.59 -8.90
CA MET A 264 -9.25 -4.86 -9.52
C MET A 264 -10.20 -5.58 -8.56
N GLY A 265 -9.67 -6.55 -7.78
CA GLY A 265 -10.44 -7.24 -6.76
C GLY A 265 -10.93 -6.29 -5.66
N VAL A 266 -10.06 -5.44 -5.12
CA VAL A 266 -10.41 -4.47 -4.06
C VAL A 266 -11.47 -3.50 -4.55
N VAL A 267 -11.29 -2.91 -5.73
CA VAL A 267 -12.25 -1.97 -6.32
C VAL A 267 -13.60 -2.65 -6.54
N THR A 268 -13.62 -3.88 -7.06
CA THR A 268 -14.85 -4.64 -7.33
C THR A 268 -15.59 -5.00 -6.04
N VAL A 269 -14.91 -5.59 -5.05
CA VAL A 269 -15.53 -6.08 -3.81
C VAL A 269 -16.11 -4.91 -3.00
N ASN A 270 -15.45 -3.76 -3.02
CA ASN A 270 -15.90 -2.55 -2.33
C ASN A 270 -16.86 -1.68 -3.16
N LYS A 271 -17.24 -2.11 -4.37
CA LYS A 271 -18.16 -1.38 -5.27
C LYS A 271 -17.68 0.04 -5.59
N LEU A 272 -16.38 0.22 -5.71
CA LEU A 272 -15.77 1.49 -6.07
C LEU A 272 -15.85 1.71 -7.59
N PRO A 273 -15.93 2.96 -8.06
CA PRO A 273 -15.98 3.29 -9.48
C PRO A 273 -14.73 2.84 -10.24
N MET A 274 -14.92 2.45 -11.51
CA MET A 274 -13.87 2.03 -12.45
C MET A 274 -14.03 2.79 -13.76
N HIS A 275 -12.91 3.09 -14.43
CA HIS A 275 -12.95 3.56 -15.82
C HIS A 275 -13.38 2.45 -16.77
N GLU A 276 -14.37 2.73 -17.62
CA GLU A 276 -14.80 1.82 -18.68
C GLU A 276 -13.90 1.99 -19.92
N GLY A 277 -12.87 1.15 -20.07
CA GLY A 277 -12.31 0.79 -21.38
C GLY A 277 -11.09 1.57 -21.92
N THR A 278 -10.21 0.76 -22.54
CA THR A 278 -9.01 1.04 -23.37
C THR A 278 -7.90 1.94 -22.81
N VAL A 279 -6.80 1.27 -22.48
CA VAL A 279 -5.47 1.84 -22.30
C VAL A 279 -5.11 2.67 -23.52
N GLU A 280 -4.98 3.99 -23.35
CA GLU A 280 -4.37 4.84 -24.37
C GLU A 280 -2.86 4.59 -24.36
N ASN A 281 -2.30 4.23 -25.51
CA ASN A 281 -0.86 4.09 -25.68
C ASN A 281 -0.17 5.38 -25.19
N LEU A 282 0.81 5.22 -24.31
CA LEU A 282 1.62 6.34 -23.85
C LEU A 282 2.36 6.92 -25.05
N PRO A 283 2.40 8.25 -25.19
CA PRO A 283 3.18 8.88 -26.25
C PRO A 283 4.66 8.53 -26.08
N GLU A 284 5.34 8.34 -27.20
CA GLU A 284 6.80 8.41 -27.25
C GLU A 284 7.21 9.78 -26.66
N ASP A 285 8.18 9.78 -25.73
CA ASP A 285 8.79 11.00 -25.20
C ASP A 285 9.51 11.71 -26.35
N ASP A 286 8.83 12.63 -27.02
CA ASP A 286 9.39 13.52 -28.02
C ASP A 286 10.14 14.64 -27.30
N GLY A 287 11.22 14.25 -26.61
CA GLY A 287 12.04 15.06 -25.72
C GLY A 287 11.88 16.56 -25.91
N THR A 288 11.48 17.26 -24.85
CA THR A 288 11.14 18.68 -24.95
C THR A 288 12.28 19.48 -25.65
N PRO A 289 11.99 20.44 -26.55
CA PRO A 289 13.00 21.16 -27.34
C PRO A 289 13.99 22.03 -26.53
N TYR A 290 13.95 21.95 -25.20
CA TYR A 290 14.74 22.76 -24.28
C TYR A 290 15.91 21.99 -23.66
N GLU A 291 16.38 20.90 -24.29
CA GLU A 291 17.79 20.56 -24.15
C GLU A 291 18.60 21.75 -24.67
N CYS A 292 19.09 22.54 -23.72
CA CYS A 292 19.96 23.67 -24.01
C CYS A 292 21.16 23.13 -24.78
N ASP A 293 21.19 23.44 -26.08
CA ASP A 293 22.41 23.70 -26.84
C ASP A 293 23.26 24.68 -26.03
N MET A 294 24.05 24.13 -25.10
CA MET A 294 25.25 24.77 -24.61
C MET A 294 26.20 24.77 -25.80
N ALA A 295 25.98 25.80 -26.60
CA ALA A 295 26.63 26.03 -27.86
C ALA A 295 28.13 25.81 -27.75
N ASP A 296 28.64 24.91 -28.59
CA ASP A 296 29.96 25.07 -29.18
C ASP A 296 30.00 26.44 -29.87
N ARG A 297 30.52 27.42 -29.14
CA ARG A 297 31.00 28.69 -29.70
C ARG A 297 32.49 28.80 -29.45
N GLN A 298 33.22 28.34 -30.47
CA GLN A 298 34.57 28.72 -30.94
C GLN A 298 35.77 28.43 -30.03
#